data_AF-A0AAJ3Z3F5-F1
#
_entry.id   AF-A0AAJ3Z3F5-F1
#
_cell.length_a   1.000
_cell.length_b   1.000
_cell.length_c   1.000
_cell.angle_alpha   90.00
_cell.angle_beta   90.00
_cell.angle_gamma   90.00
#
_symmetry.space_group_name_H-M   'P 1'
#
loop_
_entity.id
_entity.type
_entity.pdbx_description
1 polymer ?
#
loop_
_entity_poly.entity_id
_entity_poly.type
_entity_poly.pdbx_seq_one_letter_code
_entity_poly.pdbx_strand_id
1 'polypeptide(L)' 'MIEHNLSLNQLAIEIGVSPATLSRVLNGERRPGQLVIGKMIHYFNKKFEDLFYYQDVDKSQ' A
#
# COMPACT_ATOMS: atom_id res chain seq x y z
N MET A 1 -7.59 1.96 1.93
CA MET A 1 -7.64 0.60 2.51
C MET A 1 -8.98 0.28 3.19
N ILE A 2 -9.77 1.27 3.62
CA ILE A 2 -11.07 1.05 4.28
C ILE A 2 -12.17 0.55 3.30
N GLU A 3 -12.05 0.79 2.00
CA GLU A 3 -13.11 0.46 1.02
C GLU A 3 -13.26 -1.03 0.67
N HIS A 4 -12.30 -1.90 1.04
CA HIS A 4 -12.33 -3.31 0.60
C HIS A 4 -12.52 -4.34 1.71
N ASN A 5 -12.56 -3.97 3.00
CA ASN A 5 -12.70 -4.92 4.13
C ASN A 5 -11.72 -6.14 4.09
N LEU A 6 -10.63 -6.05 3.33
CA LEU A 6 -9.65 -7.11 3.22
C LEU A 6 -8.69 -7.03 4.39
N SER A 7 -8.42 -8.19 4.99
CA SER A 7 -7.27 -8.33 5.87
C SER A 7 -5.97 -8.10 5.10
N LEU A 8 -4.93 -7.64 5.79
CA LEU A 8 -3.58 -7.50 5.23
C LEU A 8 -3.13 -8.78 4.50
N ASN A 9 -3.43 -9.94 5.08
CA ASN A 9 -3.05 -11.24 4.52
C ASN A 9 -3.75 -11.51 3.19
N GLN A 10 -5.05 -11.22 3.08
CA GLN A 10 -5.78 -11.38 1.82
C GLN A 10 -5.24 -10.44 0.76
N LEU A 11 -5.02 -9.17 1.09
CA LEU A 11 -4.43 -8.21 0.14
C LEU A 11 -3.04 -8.67 -0.31
N ALA A 12 -2.19 -9.13 0.60
CA ALA A 12 -0.86 -9.64 0.28
C ALA A 12 -0.92 -10.82 -0.71
N ILE A 13 -1.83 -11.76 -0.48
CA ILE A 13 -2.07 -12.90 -1.37
C ILE A 13 -2.54 -12.42 -2.75
N GLU A 14 -3.51 -11.51 -2.80
CA GLU A 14 -4.09 -11.01 -4.06
C GLU A 14 -3.08 -10.23 -4.90
N ILE A 15 -2.21 -9.44 -4.26
CA ILE A 15 -1.16 -8.69 -4.97
C ILE A 15 0.12 -9.52 -5.21
N GLY A 16 0.18 -10.76 -4.69
CA GLY A 16 1.30 -11.68 -4.90
C GLY A 16 2.58 -11.31 -4.16
N VAL A 17 2.47 -10.80 -2.94
CA VAL A 17 3.60 -10.49 -2.05
C VAL A 17 3.43 -11.18 -0.70
N SER A 18 4.53 -11.38 0.05
CA SER A 18 4.38 -11.98 1.38
C SER A 18 3.70 -11.00 2.36
N PRO A 19 2.85 -11.47 3.29
CA PRO A 19 2.22 -10.61 4.27
C PRO A 19 3.22 -9.83 5.12
N ALA A 20 4.35 -10.45 5.47
CA ALA A 20 5.43 -9.77 6.18
C ALA A 20 6.02 -8.60 5.38
N THR A 21 6.19 -8.75 4.06
CA THR A 21 6.67 -7.67 3.20
C THR A 21 5.68 -6.52 3.16
N LEU A 22 4.40 -6.84 2.97
CA LEU A 22 3.35 -5.82 2.91
C LEU A 22 3.18 -5.09 4.25
N SER A 23 3.22 -5.82 5.37
CA SER A 23 3.19 -5.25 6.72
C SER A 23 4.28 -4.20 6.91
N ARG A 24 5.54 -4.57 6.63
CA ARG A 24 6.69 -3.66 6.76
C ARG A 24 6.56 -2.43 5.87
N VAL A 25 5.98 -2.58 4.68
CA VAL A 25 5.73 -1.45 3.77
C VAL A 25 4.69 -0.50 4.34
N LEU A 26 3.54 -1.01 4.77
CA LEU A 26 2.45 -0.19 5.28
C LEU A 26 2.78 0.48 6.61
N ASN A 27 3.61 -0.17 7.43
CA ASN A 27 4.12 0.41 8.69
C ASN A 27 5.31 1.37 8.48
N GLY A 28 5.77 1.58 7.24
CA GLY A 28 6.90 2.47 6.94
C GLY A 28 8.28 1.92 7.30
N GLU A 29 8.36 0.69 7.82
CA GLU A 29 9.61 -0.02 8.14
C GLU A 29 10.41 -0.43 6.90
N ARG A 30 9.79 -0.38 5.72
CA ARG A 30 10.41 -0.68 4.43
C ARG A 30 9.81 0.21 3.34
N ARG A 31 10.67 0.82 2.52
CA ARG A 31 10.19 1.49 1.29
C ARG A 31 9.67 0.45 0.29
N PRO A 32 8.50 0.65 -0.32
CA PRO A 32 7.98 -0.26 -1.33
C PRO A 32 8.90 -0.25 -2.56
N GLY A 33 9.23 -1.44 -3.08
CA GLY A 33 9.96 -1.58 -4.34
C GLY A 33 9.02 -1.54 -5.55
N GLN A 34 9.59 -1.49 -6.76
CA GLN A 34 8.84 -1.44 -8.02
C GLN A 34 7.76 -2.52 -8.13
N LEU A 35 8.03 -3.75 -7.64
CA LEU A 35 7.06 -4.84 -7.62
C LEU A 35 5.82 -4.48 -6.80
N VAL A 36 6.00 -4.05 -5.55
CA VAL A 36 4.89 -3.71 -4.65
C VAL A 36 4.10 -2.53 -5.20
N ILE A 37 4.82 -1.51 -5.70
CA ILE A 37 4.22 -0.32 -6.31
C ILE A 37 3.33 -0.70 -7.50
N GLY A 38 3.88 -1.42 -8.48
CA GLY A 38 3.14 -1.79 -9.69
C GLY A 38 1.92 -2.66 -9.38
N LYS A 39 2.05 -3.59 -8.43
CA LYS A 39 0.95 -4.44 -7.99
C LYS A 39 -0.17 -3.65 -7.31
N MET A 40 0.16 -2.69 -6.45
CA MET A 40 -0.85 -1.86 -5.77
C MET A 40 -1.55 -0.92 -6.76
N ILE A 41 -0.81 -0.28 -7.68
CA ILE A 41 -1.38 0.56 -8.75
C ILE A 41 -2.39 -0.24 -9.58
N HIS A 42 -2.00 -1.44 -10.03
CA HIS A 42 -2.85 -2.30 -10.83
C HIS A 42 -4.07 -2.79 -10.06
N TYR A 43 -3.88 -3.26 -8.83
CA TYR A 43 -4.94 -3.82 -8.00
C TYR A 43 -6.01 -2.79 -7.63
N PHE A 44 -5.59 -1.61 -7.17
CA PHE A 44 -6.53 -0.55 -6.77
C PHE A 44 -7.04 0.28 -7.95
N ASN A 45 -6.48 0.08 -9.15
CA ASN A 45 -6.74 0.91 -10.33
C ASN A 45 -6.58 2.42 -10.02
N LYS A 46 -5.51 2.77 -9.31
CA LYS A 46 -5.17 4.14 -8.87
C LYS A 46 -3.79 4.52 -9.37
N LYS A 47 -3.52 5.82 -9.50
CA LYS A 47 -2.20 6.30 -9.89
C LYS A 47 -1.21 6.16 -8.74
N PHE A 48 0.08 6.24 -9.04
CA PHE A 48 1.13 6.20 -8.03
C PHE A 48 0.92 7.27 -6.97
N GLU A 49 0.58 8.48 -7.41
CA GLU A 49 0.45 9.65 -6.56
C GLU A 49 -0.71 9.54 -5.58
N ASP A 50 -1.79 8.88 -5.99
CA ASP A 50 -2.96 8.63 -5.14
C ASP A 50 -2.67 7.62 -4.02
N LEU A 51 -1.62 6.81 -4.15
CA LEU A 51 -1.28 5.70 -3.25
C LEU A 51 -0.05 5.97 -2.38
N PHE A 52 0.93 6.73 -2.90
CA PHE A 52 2.27 6.84 -2.30
C PHE A 52 2.70 8.27 -1.98
N TYR A 53 1.92 9.29 -2.34
CA TYR A 53 2.11 10.64 -1.83
C TYR A 53 1.00 10.99 -0.85
N TYR A 54 1.38 11.60 0.26
CA TYR A 54 0.44 12.32 1.11
C TYR A 54 0.33 13.74 0.56
N GLN A 55 -0.89 14.26 0.41
CA GLN A 55 -1.07 15.71 0.57
C GLN A 55 -0.66 16.00 2.01
N ASP A 56 0.27 16.94 2.22
CA ASP A 56 0.70 17.37 3.54
C ASP A 56 -0.52 17.58 4.43
N VAL A 57 -0.77 16.65 5.35
CA VAL A 57 -1.76 16.86 6.40
C VAL A 57 -1.07 17.85 7.32
N ASP A 58 -1.56 19.09 7.27
CA ASP A 58 -1.11 20.21 8.07
C ASP A 58 -0.78 19.74 9.50
N LYS A 59 0.50 19.81 9.90
CA LYS A 59 0.98 19.45 11.25
C LYS A 59 0.64 20.56 12.25
N SER A 60 -0.58 21.06 12.18
CA SER A 60 -1.13 22.11 13.03
C SER A 60 -2.23 21.51 13.91
N GLN A 61 -1.88 20.61 14.83
CA GLN A 61 -2.62 20.33 16.08
C GLN A 61 -1.63 19.79 17.13
#